data_AF-A0A178UT44-F1
#
_entry.id   AF-A0A178UT44-F1
#
_cell.length_a   1.000
_cell.length_b   1.000
_cell.length_c   1.000
_cell.angle_alpha   90.00
_cell.angle_beta   90.00
_cell.angle_gamma   90.00
#
_symmetry.space_group_name_H-M   'P 1'
#
loop_
_entity.id
_entity.type
_entity.pdbx_description
1 polymer ?
#
loop_
_entity_poly.entity_id
_entity_poly.type
_entity_poly.pdbx_seq_one_letter_code
_entity_poly.pdbx_strand_id
1 'polypeptide(L)'
;MASPAGETAAVVEGGDGQQQRQAGGFGQTITGIIRIAVFCYFASKFFSPKQKPADPSKPTHLMSNLFQRGEPIDMWFYLSEHEKFNDFGNEGALIWHETNIPYAVWKPESTRTLSMTYYPSEALKNNGSLYAHVFFARSGYPIDLSDPEYQPLNCFGRTHPVATYLPKRKADKKKSLLGNPKDSDESHVEVEEVDGKDSDLKDEGPVEWVSYWKPNVTINLVDDFTQ
;
A
#
# COMPACT_ATOMS: atom_id res chain seq x y z
N MET A 1 -30.46 -7.13 77.66
CA MET A 1 -30.70 -5.66 77.70
C MET A 1 -29.35 -4.98 77.50
N ALA A 2 -29.16 -3.87 76.80
CA ALA A 2 -29.96 -3.08 75.85
C ALA A 2 -29.02 -1.91 75.45
N SER A 3 -28.95 -1.51 74.18
CA SER A 3 -28.29 -0.26 73.79
C SER A 3 -29.18 0.95 74.15
N PRO A 4 -28.61 2.14 74.40
CA PRO A 4 -28.50 3.21 73.38
C PRO A 4 -27.08 3.82 73.33
N ALA A 5 -26.58 4.51 72.30
CA ALA A 5 -27.10 5.54 71.38
C ALA A 5 -27.18 6.97 71.96
N GLY A 6 -26.74 7.99 71.20
CA GLY A 6 -26.94 9.42 71.51
C GLY A 6 -25.82 10.37 71.05
N GLU A 7 -26.13 11.29 70.13
CA GLU A 7 -25.27 12.35 69.58
C GLU A 7 -25.05 13.55 70.51
N THR A 8 -24.08 14.43 70.20
CA THR A 8 -24.14 15.93 70.20
C THR A 8 -22.75 16.54 69.87
N ALA A 9 -22.58 17.86 69.71
CA ALA A 9 -22.92 18.67 68.54
C ALA A 9 -22.21 20.06 68.55
N ALA A 10 -21.71 20.52 67.39
CA ALA A 10 -21.59 21.93 66.92
C ALA A 10 -20.63 22.96 67.59
N VAL A 11 -20.56 24.16 66.95
CA VAL A 11 -19.81 25.43 67.24
C VAL A 11 -18.35 25.43 66.74
N VAL A 12 -17.89 26.11 65.65
CA VAL A 12 -18.06 27.48 65.05
C VAL A 12 -17.34 28.57 65.88
N GLU A 13 -16.35 29.35 65.42
CA GLU A 13 -16.31 30.47 64.44
C GLU A 13 -14.81 30.85 64.17
N GLY A 14 -14.32 31.65 63.21
CA GLY A 14 -14.85 32.44 62.08
C GLY A 14 -13.83 32.44 60.91
N GLY A 15 -13.46 33.50 60.18
CA GLY A 15 -13.91 34.91 60.09
C GLY A 15 -12.94 35.74 59.20
N ASP A 16 -13.47 36.65 58.37
CA ASP A 16 -12.78 37.57 57.41
C ASP A 16 -12.02 36.98 56.19
N GLY A 17 -12.00 37.63 55.00
CA GLY A 17 -12.53 38.94 54.64
C GLY A 17 -12.96 39.07 53.16
N GLN A 18 -13.74 40.11 52.86
CA GLN A 18 -14.43 40.33 51.59
C GLN A 18 -13.51 40.83 50.45
N GLN A 19 -13.87 40.51 49.19
CA GLN A 19 -13.91 41.56 48.17
C GLN A 19 -15.13 41.42 47.25
N GLN A 20 -15.60 42.57 46.79
CA GLN A 20 -17.01 42.82 46.47
C GLN A 20 -17.15 43.30 45.03
N ARG A 21 -18.12 42.77 44.27
CA ARG A 21 -19.08 43.60 43.50
C ARG A 21 -20.22 42.78 42.89
N GLN A 22 -21.44 43.18 43.24
CA GLN A 22 -22.65 42.79 42.54
C GLN A 22 -22.78 43.56 41.22
N ALA A 23 -23.16 42.84 40.17
CA ALA A 23 -24.07 43.26 39.12
C ALA A 23 -24.55 41.92 38.50
N GLY A 24 -25.77 41.46 38.69
CA GLY A 24 -27.03 42.18 38.48
C GLY A 24 -27.78 41.32 37.48
N GLY A 25 -28.81 40.60 37.93
CA GLY A 25 -29.51 39.66 37.06
C GLY A 25 -30.36 40.40 36.03
N PHE A 26 -30.02 40.31 34.75
CA PHE A 26 -30.93 40.49 33.60
C PHE A 26 -30.20 40.03 32.33
N GLY A 27 -30.41 38.78 31.90
CA GLY A 27 -29.54 38.18 30.88
C GLY A 27 -29.91 36.78 30.40
N GLN A 28 -31.19 36.44 30.35
CA GLN A 28 -31.65 35.27 29.58
C GLN A 28 -31.38 35.51 28.08
N THR A 29 -30.16 35.20 27.64
CA THR A 29 -29.78 35.25 26.23
C THR A 29 -29.29 33.87 25.81
N ILE A 30 -29.95 33.32 24.80
CA ILE A 30 -29.72 31.97 24.25
C ILE A 30 -28.23 31.78 23.84
N THR A 31 -27.55 32.88 23.49
CA THR A 31 -26.11 32.97 23.23
C THR A 31 -25.21 32.48 24.37
N GLY A 32 -25.60 32.66 25.63
CA GLY A 32 -24.83 32.18 26.80
C GLY A 32 -24.84 30.66 26.90
N ILE A 33 -26.01 30.04 26.73
CA ILE A 33 -26.18 28.59 26.73
C ILE A 33 -25.46 27.97 25.53
N ILE A 34 -25.56 28.59 24.34
CA ILE A 34 -24.82 28.15 23.14
C ILE A 34 -23.30 28.16 23.40
N ARG A 35 -22.74 29.21 24.01
CA ARG A 35 -21.30 29.26 24.32
C ARG A 35 -20.87 28.15 25.27
N ILE A 36 -21.66 27.85 26.30
CA ILE A 36 -21.39 26.74 27.23
C ILE A 36 -21.49 25.40 26.50
N ALA A 37 -22.52 25.17 25.70
CA ALA A 37 -22.70 23.93 24.94
C ALA A 37 -21.56 23.70 23.92
N VAL A 38 -21.13 24.73 23.21
CA VAL A 38 -19.99 24.67 22.28
C VAL A 38 -18.68 24.40 23.04
N PHE A 39 -18.45 25.06 24.18
CA PHE A 39 -17.26 24.81 25.00
C PHE A 39 -17.24 23.39 25.56
N CYS A 40 -18.36 22.88 26.08
CA CYS A 40 -18.49 21.49 26.52
C CYS A 40 -18.34 20.47 25.38
N TYR A 41 -18.84 20.79 24.17
CA TYR A 41 -18.63 19.96 22.98
C TYR A 41 -17.14 19.82 22.65
N PHE A 42 -16.41 20.94 22.54
CA PHE A 42 -14.96 20.89 22.33
C PHE A 42 -14.21 20.22 23.49
N ALA A 43 -14.58 20.48 24.75
CA ALA A 43 -13.99 19.80 25.90
C ALA A 43 -14.19 18.28 25.82
N SER A 44 -15.37 17.78 25.43
CA SER A 44 -15.62 16.34 25.28
C SER A 44 -14.78 15.67 24.18
N LYS A 45 -14.34 16.44 23.17
CA LYS A 45 -13.41 15.97 22.13
C LYS A 45 -11.96 15.81 22.63
N PHE A 46 -11.55 16.55 23.65
CA PHE A 46 -10.20 16.47 24.25
C PHE A 46 -10.15 15.65 25.56
N PHE A 47 -11.28 15.55 26.26
CA PHE A 47 -11.44 14.79 27.51
C PHE A 47 -12.42 13.60 27.34
N SER A 48 -12.42 12.98 26.16
CA SER A 48 -13.10 11.69 25.98
C SER A 48 -12.54 10.68 26.99
N PRO A 49 -13.39 9.93 27.73
CA PRO A 49 -12.90 9.00 28.74
C PRO A 49 -12.02 7.94 28.09
N LYS A 50 -10.79 7.81 28.59
CA LYS A 50 -9.86 6.76 28.15
C LYS A 50 -10.58 5.41 28.28
N GLN A 51 -10.47 4.58 27.24
CA GLN A 51 -11.08 3.24 27.24
C GLN A 51 -10.70 2.51 28.53
N LYS A 52 -11.69 1.84 29.15
CA LYS A 52 -11.43 0.99 30.31
C LYS A 52 -10.37 -0.06 29.94
N PRO A 53 -9.52 -0.51 30.89
CA PRO A 53 -8.55 -1.57 30.63
C PRO A 53 -9.23 -2.77 29.98
N ALA A 54 -8.59 -3.35 28.96
CA ALA A 54 -9.14 -4.49 28.25
C ALA A 54 -9.38 -5.65 29.23
N ASP A 55 -10.56 -6.26 29.14
CA ASP A 55 -10.94 -7.42 29.93
C ASP A 55 -10.08 -8.64 29.49
N PRO A 56 -9.27 -9.24 30.37
CA PRO A 56 -8.39 -10.35 30.01
C PRO A 56 -9.14 -11.64 29.61
N SER A 57 -10.47 -11.70 29.81
CA SER A 57 -11.31 -12.80 29.33
C SER A 57 -11.72 -12.67 27.85
N LYS A 58 -11.54 -11.50 27.23
CA LYS A 58 -11.70 -11.33 25.78
C LYS A 58 -10.35 -11.49 25.09
N PRO A 59 -10.19 -12.42 24.14
CA PRO A 59 -9.03 -12.38 23.27
C PRO A 59 -9.04 -11.04 22.53
N THR A 60 -8.01 -10.23 22.77
CA THR A 60 -7.68 -9.12 21.87
C THR A 60 -7.55 -9.72 20.48
N HIS A 61 -8.35 -9.20 19.54
CA HIS A 61 -8.44 -9.76 18.19
C HIS A 61 -7.14 -9.44 17.42
N LEU A 62 -6.11 -10.24 17.68
CA LEU A 62 -4.89 -10.27 16.89
C LEU A 62 -5.28 -10.52 15.44
N MET A 63 -4.59 -9.85 14.51
CA MET A 63 -4.91 -9.93 13.09
C MET A 63 -4.65 -11.36 12.61
N SER A 64 -5.69 -12.05 12.15
CA SER A 64 -5.62 -13.43 11.67
C SER A 64 -5.55 -13.46 10.14
N ASN A 65 -4.79 -14.40 9.57
CA ASN A 65 -4.79 -14.62 8.13
C ASN A 65 -6.18 -14.98 7.60
N LEU A 66 -6.49 -14.46 6.42
CA LEU A 66 -7.75 -14.70 5.71
C LEU A 66 -7.81 -16.10 5.06
N PHE A 67 -6.63 -16.60 4.66
CA PHE A 67 -6.39 -17.93 4.11
C PHE A 67 -5.63 -18.77 5.14
N GLN A 68 -5.96 -20.07 5.21
CA GLN A 68 -5.31 -20.99 6.14
C GLN A 68 -4.14 -21.73 5.48
N ARG A 69 -3.12 -22.09 6.26
CA ARG A 69 -1.97 -22.86 5.74
C ARG A 69 -2.45 -24.20 5.17
N GLY A 70 -2.04 -24.50 3.94
CA GLY A 70 -2.42 -25.70 3.21
C GLY A 70 -3.75 -25.61 2.46
N GLU A 71 -4.47 -24.49 2.57
CA GLU A 71 -5.70 -24.23 1.81
C GLU A 71 -5.38 -24.17 0.30
N PRO A 72 -6.14 -24.88 -0.57
CA PRO A 72 -5.91 -24.83 -2.01
C PRO A 72 -6.37 -23.49 -2.57
N ILE A 73 -5.48 -22.83 -3.30
CA ILE A 73 -5.76 -21.60 -4.05
C ILE A 73 -5.47 -21.81 -5.54
N ASP A 74 -6.22 -21.14 -6.39
CA ASP A 74 -6.00 -21.07 -7.82
C ASP A 74 -5.34 -19.72 -8.17
N MET A 75 -4.51 -19.70 -9.22
CA MET A 75 -3.79 -18.52 -9.69
C MET A 75 -4.08 -18.27 -11.17
N TRP A 76 -4.37 -17.02 -11.51
CA TRP A 76 -4.45 -16.54 -12.89
C TRP A 76 -3.45 -15.41 -13.11
N PHE A 77 -2.73 -15.49 -14.23
CA PHE A 77 -1.81 -14.47 -14.68
C PHE A 77 -2.25 -13.98 -16.07
N TYR A 78 -2.73 -12.75 -16.12
CA TYR A 78 -3.14 -12.07 -17.34
C TYR A 78 -2.11 -11.02 -17.74
N LEU A 79 -1.98 -10.78 -19.04
CA LEU A 79 -1.13 -9.75 -19.61
C LEU A 79 -2.00 -8.82 -20.48
N SER A 80 -2.15 -7.56 -20.08
CA SER A 80 -3.05 -6.62 -20.75
C SER A 80 -2.45 -5.21 -20.87
N GLU A 81 -2.93 -4.42 -21.83
CA GLU A 81 -2.50 -3.02 -22.01
C GLU A 81 -3.26 -2.03 -21.11
N HIS A 82 -4.18 -2.54 -20.27
CA HIS A 82 -5.02 -1.73 -19.38
C HIS A 82 -4.55 -1.85 -17.93
N GLU A 83 -4.41 -0.73 -17.22
CA GLU A 83 -3.99 -0.74 -15.79
C GLU A 83 -5.02 -1.46 -14.89
N LYS A 84 -6.31 -1.29 -15.21
CA LYS A 84 -7.43 -1.97 -14.56
C LYS A 84 -7.92 -3.10 -15.44
N PHE A 85 -7.80 -4.32 -14.95
CA PHE A 85 -8.25 -5.52 -15.64
C PHE A 85 -9.67 -5.90 -15.20
N ASN A 86 -10.58 -6.04 -16.16
CA ASN A 86 -11.96 -6.48 -15.94
C ASN A 86 -12.42 -7.53 -16.97
N ASP A 87 -11.49 -8.06 -17.79
CA ASP A 87 -11.79 -8.88 -18.97
C ASP A 87 -11.43 -10.36 -18.72
N PHE A 88 -11.99 -10.92 -17.65
CA PHE A 88 -11.59 -12.23 -17.11
C PHE A 88 -11.83 -13.41 -18.04
N GLY A 89 -12.79 -13.29 -18.97
CA GLY A 89 -13.10 -14.28 -20.00
C GLY A 89 -12.18 -14.26 -21.23
N ASN A 90 -11.19 -13.37 -21.28
CA ASN A 90 -10.30 -13.24 -22.43
C ASN A 90 -9.14 -14.25 -22.38
N GLU A 91 -9.33 -15.39 -23.06
CA GLU A 91 -8.31 -16.43 -23.21
C GLU A 91 -7.01 -15.94 -23.86
N GLY A 92 -7.06 -14.90 -24.69
CA GLY A 92 -5.87 -14.31 -25.34
C GLY A 92 -5.03 -13.44 -24.39
N ALA A 93 -5.64 -12.90 -23.34
CA ALA A 93 -4.94 -12.19 -22.27
C ALA A 93 -4.43 -13.14 -21.17
N LEU A 94 -5.06 -14.31 -21.01
CA LEU A 94 -4.66 -15.32 -20.02
C LEU A 94 -3.41 -16.07 -20.47
N ILE A 95 -2.30 -15.84 -19.78
CA ILE A 95 -1.00 -16.44 -20.12
C ILE A 95 -0.71 -17.68 -19.27
N TRP A 96 -1.16 -17.70 -18.01
CA TRP A 96 -0.96 -18.84 -17.11
C TRP A 96 -2.14 -18.95 -16.14
N HIS A 97 -2.71 -20.14 -16.07
CA HIS A 97 -3.68 -20.54 -15.04
C HIS A 97 -3.17 -21.81 -14.37
N GLU A 98 -3.21 -21.84 -13.03
CA GLU A 98 -2.70 -22.94 -12.21
C GLU A 98 -3.64 -23.15 -11.03
N THR A 99 -4.14 -24.38 -10.84
CA THR A 99 -5.13 -24.67 -9.78
C THR A 99 -4.55 -25.47 -8.62
N ASN A 100 -5.28 -25.53 -7.50
CA ASN A 100 -4.99 -26.37 -6.35
C ASN A 100 -3.59 -26.17 -5.73
N ILE A 101 -3.08 -24.94 -5.77
CA ILE A 101 -1.81 -24.55 -5.16
C ILE A 101 -1.97 -24.55 -3.63
N PRO A 102 -1.16 -25.29 -2.86
CA PRO A 102 -1.28 -25.30 -1.40
C PRO A 102 -0.70 -24.01 -0.81
N TYR A 103 -1.56 -23.12 -0.30
CA TYR A 103 -1.16 -21.84 0.26
C TYR A 103 -0.23 -21.99 1.48
N ALA A 104 0.84 -21.18 1.55
CA ALA A 104 1.81 -21.17 2.65
C ALA A 104 2.46 -22.56 2.95
N VAL A 105 2.61 -23.41 1.92
CA VAL A 105 3.31 -24.70 2.00
C VAL A 105 4.47 -24.72 1.00
N TRP A 106 5.68 -24.66 1.53
CA TRP A 106 6.90 -24.75 0.71
C TRP A 106 7.37 -26.19 0.53
N LYS A 107 7.45 -26.63 -0.72
CA LYS A 107 8.02 -27.90 -1.18
C LYS A 107 8.89 -27.64 -2.41
N PRO A 108 9.75 -28.58 -2.87
CA PRO A 108 10.47 -28.44 -4.13
C PRO A 108 9.55 -28.14 -5.32
N GLU A 109 8.33 -28.69 -5.32
CA GLU A 109 7.32 -28.51 -6.37
C GLU A 109 6.59 -27.15 -6.28
N SER A 110 6.77 -26.38 -5.20
CA SER A 110 6.15 -25.05 -5.04
C SER A 110 6.79 -23.99 -5.96
N THR A 111 8.01 -24.24 -6.46
CA THR A 111 8.65 -23.35 -7.45
C THR A 111 8.21 -23.76 -8.86
N ARG A 112 7.54 -22.84 -9.56
CA ARG A 112 7.06 -23.04 -10.94
C ARG A 112 7.60 -21.94 -11.86
N THR A 113 7.87 -22.30 -13.11
CA THR A 113 8.40 -21.38 -14.13
C THR A 113 7.70 -21.61 -15.46
N LEU A 114 7.25 -20.52 -16.09
CA LEU A 114 6.72 -20.52 -17.45
C LEU A 114 7.57 -19.58 -18.31
N SER A 115 7.99 -20.06 -19.49
CA SER A 115 8.69 -19.27 -20.51
C SER A 115 7.84 -19.19 -21.76
N MET A 116 7.63 -17.99 -22.29
CA MET A 116 6.87 -17.78 -23.53
C MET A 116 7.54 -16.72 -24.41
N THR A 117 7.21 -16.74 -25.71
CA THR A 117 7.47 -15.62 -26.61
C THR A 117 6.23 -14.73 -26.66
N TYR A 118 6.35 -13.49 -26.18
CA TYR A 118 5.29 -12.49 -26.29
C TYR A 118 5.44 -11.66 -27.57
N TYR A 119 4.32 -11.39 -28.25
CA TYR A 119 4.28 -10.63 -29.50
C TYR A 119 3.57 -9.28 -29.27
N PRO A 120 4.31 -8.15 -29.19
CA PRO A 120 3.71 -6.83 -28.95
C PRO A 120 2.74 -6.40 -30.05
N SER A 121 1.61 -5.84 -29.63
CA SER A 121 0.66 -5.13 -30.50
C SER A 121 1.31 -3.90 -31.15
N GLU A 122 0.63 -3.30 -32.14
CA GLU A 122 1.03 -2.00 -32.69
C GLU A 122 0.91 -0.88 -31.66
N ALA A 123 -0.10 -0.92 -30.78
CA ALA A 123 -0.27 0.06 -29.71
C ALA A 123 0.91 0.01 -28.72
N LEU A 124 1.33 -1.17 -28.29
CA LEU A 124 2.49 -1.34 -27.41
C LEU A 124 3.81 -0.90 -28.07
N LYS A 125 4.00 -1.18 -29.36
CA LYS A 125 5.15 -0.67 -30.14
C LYS A 125 5.17 0.86 -30.22
N ASN A 126 3.99 1.48 -30.28
CA ASN A 126 3.80 2.94 -30.35
C ASN A 126 3.76 3.59 -28.94
N ASN A 127 4.65 3.18 -28.04
CA ASN A 127 4.72 3.63 -26.64
C ASN A 127 3.43 3.35 -25.82
N GLY A 128 2.80 2.20 -26.05
CA GLY A 128 1.75 1.70 -25.16
C GLY A 128 2.29 1.30 -23.78
N SER A 129 1.37 1.00 -22.85
CA SER A 129 1.70 0.41 -21.55
C SER A 129 1.31 -1.06 -21.54
N LEU A 130 1.99 -1.88 -20.74
CA LEU A 130 1.65 -3.28 -20.57
C LEU A 130 1.75 -3.65 -19.09
N TYR A 131 0.75 -4.40 -18.61
CA TYR A 131 0.54 -4.74 -17.22
C TYR A 131 0.35 -6.25 -17.07
N ALA A 132 1.06 -6.82 -16.10
CA ALA A 132 0.82 -8.15 -15.59
C ALA A 132 -0.20 -8.06 -14.45
N HIS A 133 -1.32 -8.76 -14.57
CA HIS A 133 -2.35 -8.86 -13.53
C HIS A 133 -2.31 -10.27 -12.95
N VAL A 134 -1.96 -10.37 -11.68
CA VAL A 134 -1.93 -11.65 -10.97
C VAL A 134 -3.10 -11.68 -10.01
N PHE A 135 -3.96 -12.68 -10.14
CA PHE A 135 -5.06 -12.95 -9.24
C PHE A 135 -4.89 -14.32 -8.58
N PHE A 136 -5.26 -14.39 -7.32
CA PHE A 136 -5.38 -15.62 -6.55
C PHE A 136 -6.78 -15.69 -5.97
N ALA A 137 -7.37 -16.88 -5.93
CA ALA A 137 -8.60 -17.14 -5.20
C ALA A 137 -8.55 -18.48 -4.49
N ARG A 138 -9.41 -18.68 -3.49
CA ARG A 138 -9.73 -20.03 -2.97
C ARG A 138 -10.10 -20.93 -4.16
N SER A 139 -9.60 -22.16 -4.16
CA SER A 139 -9.81 -23.05 -5.31
C SER A 139 -11.30 -23.29 -5.55
N GLY A 140 -11.73 -23.11 -6.81
CA GLY A 140 -13.13 -23.18 -7.21
C GLY A 140 -13.99 -21.92 -6.95
N TYR A 141 -13.43 -20.80 -6.47
CA TYR A 141 -14.13 -19.51 -6.42
C TYR A 141 -13.78 -18.62 -7.64
N PRO A 142 -14.75 -17.90 -8.22
CA PRO A 142 -14.49 -17.02 -9.35
C PRO A 142 -13.73 -15.75 -8.93
N ILE A 143 -12.91 -15.23 -9.84
CA ILE A 143 -12.21 -13.94 -9.72
C ILE A 143 -12.94 -12.80 -10.45
N ASP A 144 -13.94 -13.11 -11.26
CA ASP A 144 -14.71 -12.13 -12.03
C ASP A 144 -15.69 -11.36 -11.12
N LEU A 145 -15.60 -10.03 -11.14
CA LEU A 145 -16.45 -9.12 -10.38
C LEU A 145 -17.94 -9.15 -10.79
N SER A 146 -18.25 -9.69 -11.97
CA SER A 146 -19.60 -9.81 -12.52
C SER A 146 -20.30 -11.13 -12.15
N ASP A 147 -19.55 -12.10 -11.62
CA ASP A 147 -20.09 -13.40 -11.22
C ASP A 147 -20.90 -13.30 -9.91
N PRO A 148 -22.14 -13.82 -9.83
CA PRO A 148 -22.94 -13.79 -8.60
C PRO A 148 -22.33 -14.59 -7.42
N GLU A 149 -21.41 -15.53 -7.69
CA GLU A 149 -20.69 -16.30 -6.67
C GLU A 149 -19.39 -15.62 -6.21
N TYR A 150 -19.03 -14.47 -6.81
CA TYR A 150 -17.86 -13.68 -6.44
C TYR A 150 -17.90 -13.21 -4.98
N GLN A 151 -16.81 -13.48 -4.26
CA GLN A 151 -16.64 -13.07 -2.86
C GLN A 151 -15.33 -12.30 -2.69
N PRO A 152 -15.37 -10.99 -2.35
CA PRO A 152 -14.17 -10.16 -2.18
C PRO A 152 -13.16 -10.66 -1.13
N LEU A 153 -13.59 -11.54 -0.21
CA LEU A 153 -12.75 -12.13 0.82
C LEU A 153 -12.09 -13.46 0.39
N ASN A 154 -12.49 -14.03 -0.73
CA ASN A 154 -11.95 -15.30 -1.23
C ASN A 154 -10.91 -15.10 -2.33
N CYS A 155 -10.70 -13.86 -2.78
CA CYS A 155 -9.74 -13.51 -3.82
C CYS A 155 -8.88 -12.31 -3.43
N PHE A 156 -7.69 -12.23 -4.02
CA PHE A 156 -6.80 -11.08 -3.94
C PHE A 156 -5.94 -11.02 -5.21
N GLY A 157 -5.42 -9.86 -5.54
CA GLY A 157 -4.61 -9.72 -6.75
C GLY A 157 -3.77 -8.45 -6.76
N ARG A 158 -2.86 -8.38 -7.74
CA ARG A 158 -1.96 -7.25 -7.93
C ARG A 158 -1.65 -7.04 -9.40
N THR A 159 -1.80 -5.79 -9.85
CA THR A 159 -1.27 -5.31 -11.12
C THR A 159 0.20 -4.89 -10.97
N HIS A 160 1.04 -5.18 -11.95
CA HIS A 160 2.42 -4.70 -12.06
C HIS A 160 2.73 -4.24 -13.50
N PRO A 161 3.28 -3.03 -13.72
CA PRO A 161 3.69 -2.59 -15.06
C PRO A 161 4.91 -3.38 -15.55
N VAL A 162 4.79 -4.04 -16.70
CA VAL A 162 5.86 -4.81 -17.37
C VAL A 162 6.69 -3.91 -18.29
N ALA A 163 6.02 -2.98 -18.98
CA ALA A 163 6.65 -1.87 -19.67
C ALA A 163 6.70 -0.66 -18.72
N THR A 164 7.88 -0.07 -18.52
CA THR A 164 8.07 1.09 -17.63
C THR A 164 8.90 2.16 -18.33
N TYR A 165 8.40 3.40 -18.33
CA TYR A 165 9.12 4.56 -18.85
C TYR A 165 10.11 5.05 -17.81
N LEU A 166 11.38 5.21 -18.18
CA LEU A 166 12.43 5.77 -17.33
C LEU A 166 13.27 6.78 -18.13
N PRO A 167 13.91 7.76 -17.46
CA PRO A 167 14.90 8.63 -18.08
C PRO A 167 16.01 7.82 -18.75
N LYS A 168 16.36 8.19 -19.99
CA LYS A 168 17.48 7.61 -20.72
C LYS A 168 18.75 7.76 -19.90
N ARG A 169 19.43 6.64 -19.64
CA ARG A 169 20.70 6.66 -18.90
C ARG A 169 21.72 7.45 -19.73
N LYS A 170 22.20 8.56 -19.17
CA LYS A 170 23.32 9.31 -19.74
C LYS A 170 24.52 8.36 -19.81
N ALA A 171 25.17 8.30 -20.98
CA ALA A 171 26.39 7.53 -21.12
C ALA A 171 27.51 8.25 -20.36
N ASP A 172 27.81 7.79 -19.15
CA ASP A 172 28.98 8.25 -18.41
C ASP A 172 30.23 7.98 -19.26
N LYS A 173 30.72 8.98 -19.98
CA LYS A 173 31.98 8.94 -20.75
C LYS A 173 33.17 8.89 -19.77
N LYS A 174 33.33 7.76 -19.09
CA LYS A 174 34.43 7.48 -18.16
C LYS A 174 35.72 7.35 -18.96
N LYS A 175 36.47 8.45 -19.05
CA LYS A 175 37.83 8.46 -19.59
C LYS A 175 38.68 7.48 -18.77
N SER A 176 39.21 6.44 -19.41
CA SER A 176 40.13 5.51 -18.74
C SER A 176 41.39 6.25 -18.29
N LEU A 177 41.65 6.27 -16.98
CA LEU A 177 42.80 6.96 -16.38
C LEU A 177 44.03 6.06 -16.23
N LEU A 178 43.97 4.81 -16.74
CA LEU A 178 45.02 3.79 -16.61
C LEU A 178 45.53 3.29 -17.98
N GLY A 179 45.41 4.12 -19.02
CA GLY A 179 45.98 3.81 -20.33
C GLY A 179 47.52 3.81 -20.28
N ASN A 180 48.13 2.63 -20.37
CA ASN A 180 49.57 2.53 -20.60
C ASN A 180 49.92 3.16 -21.97
N PRO A 181 50.97 3.99 -22.08
CA PRO A 181 51.28 4.73 -23.32
C PRO A 181 52.08 3.89 -24.34
N LYS A 182 51.74 2.60 -24.48
CA LYS A 182 52.25 1.69 -25.52
C LYS A 182 51.13 0.73 -25.92
N ASP A 183 51.20 0.27 -27.16
CA ASP A 183 50.23 -0.59 -27.84
C ASP A 183 48.95 0.15 -28.26
N SER A 184 49.17 1.24 -29.00
CA SER A 184 48.22 1.73 -30.00
C SER A 184 48.28 0.85 -31.25
N ASP A 185 47.52 -0.24 -31.29
CA ASP A 185 46.87 -0.72 -32.51
C ASP A 185 45.78 -1.76 -32.19
N GLU A 186 44.75 -1.77 -33.05
CA GLU A 186 43.66 -2.77 -33.12
C GLU A 186 42.82 -3.04 -31.85
N SER A 187 41.80 -2.20 -31.65
CA SER A 187 40.46 -2.75 -31.37
C SER A 187 39.37 -1.90 -32.02
N HIS A 188 38.76 -2.43 -33.08
CA HIS A 188 37.54 -1.87 -33.66
C HIS A 188 36.41 -1.95 -32.62
N VAL A 189 36.07 -0.81 -32.04
CA VAL A 189 34.73 -0.57 -31.51
C VAL A 189 34.08 0.42 -32.46
N GLU A 190 33.10 -0.04 -33.22
CA GLU A 190 32.23 0.80 -34.06
C GLU A 190 31.38 1.69 -33.13
N VAL A 191 31.97 2.82 -32.74
CA VAL A 191 31.23 3.96 -32.22
C VAL A 191 30.74 4.71 -33.44
N GLU A 192 29.42 4.83 -33.63
CA GLU A 192 28.87 5.70 -34.67
C GLU A 192 29.46 7.10 -34.53
N GLU A 193 30.16 7.55 -35.57
CA GLU A 193 30.72 8.89 -35.67
C GLU A 193 29.60 9.91 -35.88
N VAL A 194 28.94 10.31 -34.79
CA VAL A 194 28.23 11.60 -34.78
C VAL A 194 29.30 12.69 -34.69
N ASP A 195 29.48 13.35 -35.83
CA ASP A 195 30.47 14.38 -36.15
C ASP A 195 30.83 15.31 -34.97
N GLY A 196 32.14 15.42 -34.71
CA GLY A 196 32.67 16.16 -33.57
C GLY A 196 32.86 17.64 -33.89
N LYS A 197 31.88 18.47 -33.51
CA LYS A 197 32.06 19.92 -33.30
C LYS A 197 31.16 20.45 -32.19
N ASP A 198 31.61 21.55 -31.61
CA ASP A 198 31.00 22.38 -30.58
C ASP A 198 30.93 21.80 -29.14
N SER A 199 32.00 22.16 -28.43
CA SER A 199 32.17 22.29 -26.99
C SER A 199 30.96 22.82 -26.19
N ASP A 200 30.89 22.40 -24.92
CA ASP A 200 30.22 23.09 -23.82
C ASP A 200 28.72 23.42 -23.96
N LEU A 201 28.00 22.68 -24.82
CA LEU A 201 26.55 22.57 -24.67
C LEU A 201 26.23 21.80 -23.39
N LYS A 202 25.85 22.56 -22.35
CA LYS A 202 25.21 22.02 -21.16
C LYS A 202 24.08 21.08 -21.58
N ASP A 203 23.99 19.95 -20.89
CA ASP A 203 22.90 18.98 -21.02
C ASP A 203 21.63 19.50 -20.27
N GLU A 204 21.17 20.68 -20.69
CA GLU A 204 19.95 21.41 -20.27
C GLU A 204 18.75 21.09 -21.20
N GLY A 205 18.85 20.04 -22.02
CA GLY A 205 17.74 19.53 -22.82
C GLY A 205 16.64 18.88 -21.95
N PRO A 206 15.39 18.80 -22.43
CA PRO A 206 14.34 18.02 -21.76
C PRO A 206 14.79 16.56 -21.57
N VAL A 207 14.49 16.00 -20.40
CA VAL A 207 14.83 14.60 -20.08
C VAL A 207 14.13 13.67 -21.07
N GLU A 208 14.91 12.98 -21.91
CA GLU A 208 14.40 11.95 -22.82
C GLU A 208 13.95 10.73 -22.01
N TRP A 209 12.70 10.30 -22.20
CA TRP A 209 12.12 9.11 -21.57
C TRP A 209 12.10 7.95 -22.57
N VAL A 210 12.54 6.78 -22.13
CA VAL A 210 12.61 5.56 -22.94
C VAL A 210 11.79 4.46 -22.28
N SER A 211 11.08 3.67 -23.09
CA SER A 211 10.35 2.49 -22.62
C SER A 211 11.33 1.35 -22.32
N TYR A 212 11.32 0.85 -21.08
CA TYR A 212 12.08 -0.31 -20.65
C TYR A 212 11.16 -1.51 -20.43
N TRP A 213 11.51 -2.64 -21.05
CA TRP A 213 10.84 -3.92 -20.88
C TRP A 213 11.41 -4.71 -19.70
N LYS A 214 10.54 -5.33 -18.89
CA LYS A 214 10.92 -6.34 -17.90
C LYS A 214 10.65 -7.74 -18.45
N PRO A 215 11.67 -8.51 -18.89
CA PRO A 215 11.45 -9.83 -19.49
C PRO A 215 11.04 -10.91 -18.48
N ASN A 216 11.32 -10.68 -17.19
CA ASN A 216 11.06 -11.65 -16.12
C ASN A 216 10.07 -11.03 -15.12
N VAL A 217 9.01 -11.77 -14.80
CA VAL A 217 8.10 -11.46 -13.69
C VAL A 217 8.24 -12.56 -12.64
N THR A 218 8.41 -12.17 -11.38
CA THR A 218 8.54 -13.11 -10.25
C THR A 218 7.42 -12.85 -9.26
N ILE A 219 6.67 -13.90 -8.94
CA ILE A 219 5.49 -13.85 -8.07
C ILE A 219 5.83 -14.63 -6.81
N ASN A 220 5.94 -13.93 -5.69
CA ASN A 220 6.17 -14.55 -4.39
C ASN A 220 4.94 -14.29 -3.51
N LEU A 221 4.36 -15.37 -2.99
CA LEU A 221 3.41 -15.29 -1.90
C LEU A 221 4.19 -15.19 -0.58
N VAL A 222 3.84 -14.22 0.25
CA VAL A 222 4.42 -14.02 1.58
C VAL A 222 3.33 -14.29 2.60
N ASP A 223 3.57 -15.25 3.49
CA ASP A 223 2.71 -15.56 4.63
C ASP A 223 3.34 -15.12 5.95
N ASP A 224 2.48 -14.79 6.93
CA ASP A 224 2.88 -14.56 8.32
C ASP A 224 1.94 -15.33 9.25
N PHE A 225 2.36 -16.54 9.64
CA PHE A 225 1.68 -17.37 10.64
C PHE A 225 2.43 -17.35 11.98
N THR A 226 3.04 -16.22 12.36
CA THR A 226 3.60 -16.08 13.71
C THR A 226 2.48 -15.97 14.75
N GLN A 227 2.60 -16.77 15.83
CA GLN A 227 1.71 -16.79 17.01
C GLN A 227 2.56 -16.91 18.27
#